data_AF-A0A5E5Q2R9-F1
#
_entry.id   AF-A0A5E5Q2R9-F1
#
_cell.length_a   1.000
_cell.length_b   1.000
_cell.length_c   1.000
_cell.angle_alpha   90.00
_cell.angle_beta   90.00
_cell.angle_gamma   90.00
#
_symmetry.space_group_name_H-M   'P 1'
#
loop_
_entity.id
_entity.type
_entity.pdbx_description
1 polymer ?
#
loop_
_entity_poly.entity_id
_entity_poly.type
_entity_poly.pdbx_seq_one_letter_code
_entity_poly.pdbx_strand_id
1 'polypeptide(L)'
;HGRTFSNSLKFKTQHDAAFYALRINSTSISENREHGGLIYRNSDGSYSFTGPIAGKESSVDPRNAPAPNGANVTAYYHTHGAYDPKYNSEYFSTNGDIPYAKRNEMDGYLATPMGKIKYYNYTNDVIKVLQQ
;
A
#
# COMPACT_ATOMS: atom_id res chain seq x y z
N HIS A 1 -21.94 -2.57 -8.70
CA HIS A 1 -21.08 -3.70 -9.06
C HIS A 1 -19.71 -3.55 -8.41
N GLY A 2 -19.62 -3.71 -7.08
CA GLY A 2 -18.35 -3.64 -6.36
C GLY A 2 -17.65 -4.99 -6.44
N ARG A 3 -16.63 -5.12 -7.30
CA ARG A 3 -15.76 -6.30 -7.26
C ARG A 3 -15.02 -6.24 -5.92
N THR A 4 -15.31 -7.19 -5.04
CA THR A 4 -14.61 -7.44 -3.78
C THR A 4 -13.18 -7.85 -4.10
N PHE A 5 -12.29 -6.86 -4.24
CA PHE A 5 -10.84 -7.05 -4.36
C PHE A 5 -10.22 -7.44 -3.01
N SER A 6 -10.77 -8.40 -2.27
CA SER A 6 -10.11 -8.95 -1.07
C SER A 6 -10.98 -10.00 -0.42
N ASN A 7 -10.45 -11.22 -0.37
CA ASN A 7 -10.45 -12.11 0.80
C ASN A 7 -10.01 -13.53 0.41
N SER A 8 -9.97 -13.88 -0.88
CA SER A 8 -9.60 -15.24 -1.32
C SER A 8 -8.21 -15.38 -1.94
N LEU A 9 -7.55 -14.28 -2.35
CA LEU A 9 -6.23 -14.38 -2.95
C LEU A 9 -5.16 -14.52 -1.87
N LYS A 10 -4.36 -15.57 -2.00
CA LYS A 10 -3.26 -15.90 -1.09
C LYS A 10 -1.96 -15.94 -1.88
N PHE A 11 -0.93 -15.31 -1.32
CA PHE A 11 0.38 -15.18 -1.93
C PHE A 11 1.45 -15.81 -1.04
N LYS A 12 2.53 -16.28 -1.66
CA LYS A 12 3.65 -16.87 -0.91
C LYS A 12 4.44 -15.84 -0.13
N THR A 13 4.50 -14.60 -0.62
CA THR A 13 5.28 -13.53 -0.02
C THR A 13 4.45 -12.26 0.19
N GLN A 14 4.88 -11.42 1.14
CA GLN A 14 4.31 -10.08 1.35
C GLN A 14 4.47 -9.20 0.11
N HIS A 15 5.61 -9.31 -0.59
CA HIS A 15 5.88 -8.56 -1.81
C HIS A 15 4.88 -8.91 -2.92
N ASP A 16 4.59 -10.20 -3.14
CA ASP A 16 3.63 -10.63 -4.16
C ASP A 16 2.21 -10.11 -3.87
N ALA A 17 1.80 -10.12 -2.59
CA ALA A 17 0.53 -9.54 -2.18
C ALA A 17 0.50 -8.03 -2.44
N ALA A 18 1.58 -7.32 -2.12
CA ALA A 18 1.71 -5.88 -2.38
C ALA A 18 1.66 -5.55 -3.87
N PHE A 19 2.41 -6.30 -4.70
CA PHE A 19 2.41 -6.14 -6.15
C PHE A 19 1.02 -6.30 -6.74
N TYR A 20 0.24 -7.27 -6.24
CA TYR A 20 -1.12 -7.45 -6.70
C TYR A 20 -2.03 -6.31 -6.23
N ALA A 21 -1.95 -5.92 -4.96
CA ALA A 21 -2.75 -4.84 -4.38
C ALA A 21 -2.52 -3.50 -5.11
N LEU A 22 -1.27 -3.20 -5.44
CA LEU A 22 -0.83 -1.96 -6.08
C LEU A 22 -1.20 -1.85 -7.57
N ARG A 23 -1.83 -2.86 -8.17
CA ARG A 23 -2.40 -2.74 -9.52
C ARG A 23 -3.48 -1.65 -9.62
N ILE A 24 -4.00 -1.18 -8.49
CA ILE A 24 -4.92 -0.04 -8.41
C ILE A 24 -4.26 1.29 -8.85
N ASN A 25 -2.93 1.34 -9.02
CA ASN A 25 -2.20 2.55 -9.40
C ASN A 25 -2.73 3.25 -10.65
N SER A 26 -3.13 2.50 -11.68
CA SER A 26 -3.71 3.10 -12.89
C SER A 26 -5.01 3.86 -12.60
N THR A 27 -5.84 3.33 -11.69
CA THR A 27 -7.06 4.00 -11.22
C THR A 27 -6.71 5.23 -10.38
N SER A 28 -5.74 5.12 -9.47
CA SER A 28 -5.27 6.22 -8.65
C SER A 28 -4.79 7.42 -9.47
N ILE A 29 -3.99 7.17 -10.52
CA ILE A 29 -3.53 8.20 -11.45
C ILE A 29 -4.71 8.81 -12.21
N SER A 30 -5.60 7.98 -12.74
CA SER A 30 -6.77 8.45 -13.51
C SER A 30 -7.74 9.29 -12.67
N GLU A 31 -7.88 8.98 -11.39
CA GLU A 31 -8.76 9.68 -10.46
C GLU A 31 -8.08 10.83 -9.72
N ASN A 32 -6.77 11.02 -9.94
CA ASN A 32 -5.89 11.93 -9.21
C ASN A 32 -6.10 11.89 -7.69
N ARG A 33 -6.06 10.68 -7.10
CA ARG A 33 -6.21 10.48 -5.65
C ARG A 33 -5.46 9.25 -5.18
N GLU A 34 -5.07 9.23 -3.91
CA GLU A 34 -4.45 8.07 -3.29
C GLU A 34 -5.46 6.95 -3.06
N HIS A 35 -5.01 5.71 -3.23
CA HIS A 35 -5.72 4.51 -2.83
C HIS A 35 -4.82 3.71 -1.89
N GLY A 36 -5.39 3.02 -0.90
CA GLY A 36 -4.57 2.28 0.06
C GLY A 36 -5.30 1.20 0.81
N GLY A 37 -4.55 0.36 1.50
CA GLY A 37 -5.07 -0.73 2.32
C GLY A 37 -3.96 -1.48 3.04
N LEU A 38 -4.31 -2.64 3.60
CA LEU A 38 -3.43 -3.41 4.46
C LEU A 38 -3.00 -4.72 3.80
N ILE A 39 -1.83 -5.21 4.18
CA ILE A 39 -1.34 -6.56 3.89
C ILE A 39 -1.25 -7.30 5.23
N TYR A 40 -1.74 -8.54 5.25
CA TYR A 40 -1.75 -9.35 6.45
C TYR A 40 -1.31 -10.78 6.16
N ARG A 41 -0.76 -11.43 7.19
CA ARG A 41 -0.32 -12.82 7.14
C ARG A 41 -1.44 -13.73 7.64
N ASN A 42 -1.76 -14.74 6.85
CA ASN A 42 -2.71 -15.79 7.19
C ASN A 42 -2.07 -16.83 8.13
N SER A 43 -2.91 -17.61 8.81
CA SER A 43 -2.46 -18.68 9.72
C SER A 43 -1.67 -19.79 9.04
N ASP A 44 -1.91 -20.03 7.75
CA ASP A 44 -1.15 -20.97 6.91
C ASP A 44 0.20 -20.40 6.43
N GLY A 45 0.56 -19.20 6.87
CA GLY A 45 1.80 -18.53 6.54
C GLY A 45 1.78 -17.76 5.22
N SER A 46 0.72 -17.88 4.41
CA SER A 46 0.52 -17.07 3.20
C SER A 46 0.18 -15.62 3.53
N TYR A 47 0.21 -14.75 2.53
CA TYR A 47 -0.13 -13.33 2.65
C TYR A 47 -1.37 -12.99 1.83
N SER A 48 -2.18 -12.07 2.32
CA SER A 48 -3.34 -11.50 1.64
C SER A 48 -3.36 -9.99 1.84
N PHE A 49 -4.24 -9.30 1.13
CA PHE A 49 -4.36 -7.84 1.21
C PHE A 49 -5.85 -7.46 1.28
N THR A 50 -6.17 -6.35 1.95
CA THR A 50 -7.53 -5.79 1.98
C THR A 50 -7.86 -5.10 0.68
N GLY A 51 -9.15 -4.94 0.37
CA GLY A 51 -9.56 -4.12 -0.77
C GLY A 51 -9.08 -2.68 -0.58
N PRO A 52 -8.66 -1.99 -1.66
CA PRO A 52 -8.23 -0.62 -1.54
C PRO A 52 -9.42 0.27 -1.18
N ILE A 53 -9.18 1.24 -0.31
CA ILE A 53 -10.09 2.37 -0.08
C ILE A 53 -9.56 3.58 -0.84
N ALA A 54 -10.48 4.43 -1.29
CA ALA A 54 -10.14 5.71 -1.90
C ALA A 54 -9.87 6.75 -0.82
N GLY A 55 -8.75 7.45 -0.93
CA GLY A 55 -8.39 8.62 -0.15
C GLY A 55 -8.71 9.92 -0.89
N LYS A 56 -7.93 10.95 -0.54
CA LYS A 56 -7.90 12.28 -1.16
C LYS A 56 -6.72 12.36 -2.14
N GLU A 57 -6.54 13.54 -2.75
CA GLU A 57 -5.43 13.84 -3.67
C GLU A 57 -4.05 13.45 -3.11
N SER A 58 -3.83 13.67 -1.81
CA SER A 58 -2.52 13.52 -1.14
C SER A 58 -2.62 12.87 0.24
N SER A 59 -3.68 12.09 0.49
CA SER A 59 -3.78 11.30 1.73
C SER A 59 -4.78 10.16 1.62
N VAL A 60 -4.37 9.00 2.12
CA VAL A 60 -5.24 7.88 2.48
C VAL A 60 -4.83 7.37 3.85
N ASP A 61 -5.79 6.87 4.64
CA ASP A 61 -5.49 6.13 5.87
C ASP A 61 -5.79 4.65 5.67
N PRO A 62 -4.76 3.84 5.33
CA PRO A 62 -4.93 2.41 5.01
C PRO A 62 -5.65 1.59 6.08
N ARG A 63 -5.60 1.99 7.35
CA ARG A 63 -6.26 1.28 8.46
C ARG A 63 -7.77 1.33 8.41
N ASN A 64 -8.36 2.23 7.63
CA ASN A 64 -9.79 2.25 7.37
C ASN A 64 -10.23 1.15 6.37
N ALA A 65 -9.28 0.46 5.72
CA ALA A 65 -9.60 -0.67 4.86
C ALA A 65 -10.01 -1.89 5.71
N PRO A 66 -11.14 -2.54 5.41
CA PRO A 66 -11.66 -3.64 6.23
C PRO A 66 -10.76 -4.87 6.12
N ALA A 67 -10.06 -5.19 7.20
CA ALA A 67 -9.32 -6.44 7.37
C ALA A 67 -10.13 -7.46 8.17
N PRO A 68 -9.85 -8.77 8.04
CA PRO A 68 -10.42 -9.77 8.94
C PRO A 68 -10.14 -9.45 10.41
N ASN A 69 -11.10 -9.73 11.29
CA ASN A 69 -10.91 -9.52 12.73
C ASN A 69 -9.69 -10.30 13.25
N GLY A 70 -8.81 -9.61 13.96
CA GLY A 70 -7.57 -10.21 14.48
C GLY A 70 -6.54 -10.55 13.40
N ALA A 71 -6.66 -10.00 12.19
CA ALA A 71 -5.66 -10.18 11.15
C ALA A 71 -4.27 -9.74 11.63
N ASN A 72 -3.27 -10.57 11.34
CA ASN A 72 -1.86 -10.24 11.58
C ASN A 72 -1.39 -9.29 10.47
N VAL A 73 -1.66 -8.00 10.62
CA VAL A 73 -1.26 -6.95 9.67
C VAL A 73 0.26 -6.77 9.75
N THR A 74 0.93 -6.88 8.61
CA THR A 74 2.38 -6.80 8.52
C THR A 74 2.87 -5.62 7.69
N ALA A 75 2.01 -5.06 6.83
CA ALA A 75 2.32 -3.88 6.04
C ALA A 75 1.07 -3.08 5.68
N TYR A 76 1.26 -1.82 5.32
CA TYR A 76 0.31 -1.06 4.51
C TYR A 76 0.80 -0.93 3.07
N TYR A 77 -0.14 -0.69 2.16
CA TYR A 77 0.16 -0.28 0.80
C TYR A 77 -0.63 0.98 0.48
N HIS A 78 -0.06 1.84 -0.36
CA HIS A 78 -0.78 2.97 -0.93
C HIS A 78 -0.21 3.37 -2.29
N THR A 79 -0.96 4.21 -3.00
CA THR A 79 -0.56 4.81 -4.27
C THR A 79 -0.51 6.32 -4.11
N HIS A 80 0.33 6.97 -4.90
CA HIS A 80 0.17 8.41 -5.16
C HIS A 80 -0.68 8.63 -6.42
N GLY A 81 -1.39 9.77 -6.44
CA GLY A 81 -2.26 10.18 -7.56
C GLY A 81 -1.51 10.51 -8.85
N ALA A 82 -2.03 11.45 -9.66
CA ALA A 82 -1.31 11.87 -10.85
C ALA A 82 -0.03 12.65 -10.48
N TYR A 83 0.90 12.78 -11.43
CA TYR A 83 2.07 13.64 -11.23
C TYR A 83 1.63 15.08 -10.96
N ASP A 84 2.08 15.64 -9.84
CA ASP A 84 1.91 17.05 -9.50
C ASP A 84 3.30 17.63 -9.16
N PRO A 85 3.75 18.68 -9.87
CA PRO A 85 5.05 19.31 -9.61
C PRO A 85 5.22 19.91 -8.20
N LYS A 86 4.13 20.08 -7.44
CA LYS A 86 4.17 20.54 -6.05
C LYS A 86 4.64 19.47 -5.07
N TYR A 87 4.55 18.20 -5.45
CA TYR A 87 4.83 17.07 -4.57
C TYR A 87 5.97 16.21 -5.11
N ASN A 88 6.74 15.62 -4.20
CA ASN A 88 7.73 14.61 -4.56
C ASN A 88 7.08 13.23 -4.64
N SER A 89 6.12 13.06 -5.56
CA SER A 89 5.24 11.89 -5.67
C SER A 89 5.96 10.57 -6.01
N GLU A 90 7.27 10.61 -6.22
CA GLU A 90 8.07 9.42 -6.48
C GLU A 90 8.65 8.79 -5.21
N TYR A 91 8.48 9.36 -4.03
CA TYR A 91 9.10 8.87 -2.79
C TYR A 91 8.11 8.84 -1.64
N PHE A 92 8.37 7.94 -0.68
CA PHE A 92 7.65 7.98 0.59
C PHE A 92 7.80 9.36 1.24
N SER A 93 6.69 9.91 1.71
CA SER A 93 6.68 11.17 2.43
C SER A 93 7.38 11.02 3.79
N THR A 94 8.36 11.87 4.06
CA THR A 94 9.16 11.82 5.29
C THR A 94 8.37 12.23 6.53
N ASN A 95 7.28 12.97 6.34
CA ASN A 95 6.42 13.49 7.42
C ASN A 95 5.07 12.77 7.52
N GLY A 96 4.76 11.88 6.58
CA GLY A 96 3.51 11.10 6.55
C GLY A 96 3.79 9.61 6.61
N ASP A 97 4.29 9.04 5.52
CA ASP A 97 4.38 7.60 5.29
C ASP A 97 5.36 6.94 6.25
N ILE A 98 6.58 7.49 6.35
CA ILE A 98 7.63 6.94 7.23
C ILE A 98 7.20 6.99 8.70
N PRO A 99 6.70 8.14 9.22
CA PRO A 99 6.14 8.19 10.57
C PRO A 99 4.90 7.29 10.76
N TYR A 100 4.08 7.07 9.72
CA TYR A 100 2.92 6.18 9.79
C TYR A 100 3.36 4.72 9.95
N ALA A 101 4.30 4.27 9.12
CA ALA A 101 4.89 2.94 9.19
C ALA A 101 5.46 2.65 10.59
N LYS A 102 6.27 3.58 11.13
CA LYS A 102 6.88 3.46 12.45
C LYS A 102 5.86 3.42 13.59
N ARG A 103 4.88 4.34 13.58
CA ARG A 103 3.85 4.41 14.63
C ARG A 103 2.95 3.18 14.70
N ASN A 104 2.79 2.49 13.57
CA ASN A 104 1.95 1.30 13.48
C ASN A 104 2.75 0.00 13.40
N GLU A 105 4.08 0.07 13.54
CA GLU A 105 4.98 -1.09 13.53
C GLU A 105 4.75 -2.02 12.33
N MET A 106 4.60 -1.42 11.14
CA MET A 106 4.32 -2.15 9.90
C MET A 106 5.17 -1.63 8.75
N ASP A 107 5.51 -2.52 7.82
CA ASP A 107 6.20 -2.14 6.59
C ASP A 107 5.32 -1.27 5.69
N GLY A 108 5.94 -0.55 4.75
CA GLY A 108 5.24 0.29 3.77
C GLY A 108 5.49 -0.14 2.33
N TYR A 109 4.44 -0.11 1.52
CA TYR A 109 4.52 -0.22 0.07
C TYR A 109 3.91 1.00 -0.61
N LEU A 110 4.57 1.45 -1.67
CA LEU A 110 4.17 2.63 -2.46
C LEU A 110 4.20 2.28 -3.94
N ALA A 111 3.13 2.57 -4.67
CA ALA A 111 3.18 2.73 -6.13
C ALA A 111 3.16 4.21 -6.51
N THR A 112 4.09 4.60 -7.37
CA THR A 112 4.28 5.99 -7.78
C THR A 112 3.60 6.29 -9.13
N PRO A 113 3.39 7.58 -9.48
CA PRO A 113 2.79 7.96 -10.75
C PRO A 113 3.60 7.46 -11.97
N MET A 114 4.93 7.35 -11.84
CA MET A 114 5.79 6.76 -12.88
C MET A 114 5.74 5.22 -12.95
N GLY A 115 4.90 4.57 -12.14
CA GLY A 115 4.73 3.11 -12.15
C GLY A 115 5.74 2.33 -11.33
N LYS A 116 6.60 3.01 -10.55
CA LYS A 116 7.55 2.33 -9.67
C LYS A 116 6.83 1.75 -8.47
N ILE A 117 7.28 0.58 -8.01
CA ILE A 117 6.85 0.02 -6.74
C ILE A 117 8.03 0.04 -5.77
N LYS A 118 7.82 0.65 -4.61
CA LYS A 118 8.82 0.81 -3.56
C LYS A 118 8.36 0.13 -2.27
N TYR A 119 9.33 -0.30 -1.50
CA TYR A 119 9.15 -0.94 -0.21
C TYR A 119 9.96 -0.19 0.85
N TYR A 120 9.37 0.02 2.01
CA TYR A 120 10.01 0.56 3.19
C TYR A 120 9.92 -0.46 4.33
N ASN A 121 11.06 -0.77 4.93
CA ASN A 121 11.16 -1.62 6.10
C ASN A 121 11.25 -0.76 7.37
N TYR A 122 10.24 -0.86 8.24
CA TYR A 122 10.15 0.03 9.40
C TYR A 122 11.19 -0.28 10.49
N THR A 123 11.73 -1.50 10.52
CA THR A 123 12.65 -1.95 11.58
C THR A 123 14.08 -1.44 11.39
N ASN A 124 14.50 -1.23 10.14
CA ASN A 124 15.88 -0.86 9.81
C ASN A 124 15.99 0.38 8.91
N ASP A 125 14.88 1.09 8.68
CA ASP A 125 14.83 2.32 7.90
C ASP A 125 15.29 2.20 6.44
N VAL A 126 15.25 1.00 5.86
CA VAL A 126 15.66 0.76 4.47
C VAL A 126 14.51 0.93 3.49
N ILE A 127 14.73 1.73 2.44
CA ILE A 127 13.85 1.82 1.25
C ILE A 127 14.47 1.03 0.10
N LYS A 128 13.67 0.20 -0.58
CA LYS A 128 14.04 -0.53 -1.79
C LYS A 128 13.08 -0.22 -2.93
N VAL A 129 13.60 -0.18 -4.15
CA VAL A 129 12.79 -0.20 -5.38
C VAL A 129 12.59 -1.66 -5.78
N LEU A 130 11.34 -2.11 -5.84
CA LEU A 130 10.98 -3.49 -6.18
C LEU A 130 10.62 -3.64 -7.67
N GLN A 131 10.12 -2.57 -8.30
CA GLN A 131 9.84 -2.51 -9.74
C GLN A 131 10.10 -1.10 -10.27
N GLN A 132 10.62 -1.02 -11.50
CA GLN A 132 10.84 0.20 -12.27
C GLN A 132 10.00 0.22 -13.53
#